data_AF-A0A965LGM5-F1
#
_entry.id   AF-A0A965LGM5-F1
#
_cell.length_a   1.000
_cell.length_b   1.000
_cell.length_c   1.000
_cell.angle_alpha   90.00
_cell.angle_beta   90.00
_cell.angle_gamma   90.00
#
_symmetry.space_group_name_H-M   'P 1'
#
loop_
_entity.id
_entity.type
_entity.pdbx_description
1 polymer ?
#
loop_
_entity_poly.entity_id
_entity_poly.type
_entity_poly.pdbx_seq_one_letter_code
_entity_poly.pdbx_strand_id
1 'polypeptide(L)'
;MAGAGAYLWEAGDVVTAADLQQYVQDQVVAVYANSTARNAAYGGAGEPTLAEGMFCFLKDSDTLQYYNGSSWVNMVVPVTFNAKGDLLTASADDTPAILSVGANDYVLTADSTAPNGIKWAAVATPAVGADVLQVQIFS
;
A
#
# COMPACT_ATOMS: atom_id res chain seq x y z
N MET A 1 2.99 22.10 -9.50
CA MET A 1 2.44 23.05 -8.52
C MET A 1 1.62 22.24 -7.51
N ALA A 2 1.79 22.38 -6.19
CA ALA A 2 0.97 21.62 -5.24
C ALA A 2 -0.53 21.89 -5.46
N GLY A 3 -1.37 20.84 -5.42
CA GLY A 3 -2.82 20.96 -5.58
C GLY A 3 -3.41 21.90 -4.53
N ALA A 4 -4.14 22.93 -4.97
CA ALA A 4 -4.57 24.01 -4.09
C ALA A 4 -5.85 23.73 -3.28
N GLY A 5 -6.40 22.51 -3.38
CA GLY A 5 -7.68 22.15 -2.76
C GLY A 5 -8.88 22.85 -3.40
N ALA A 6 -9.87 23.22 -2.61
CA ALA A 6 -11.07 23.89 -3.09
C ALA A 6 -10.89 25.41 -3.24
N TYR A 7 -11.52 25.99 -4.27
CA TYR A 7 -11.67 27.43 -4.44
C TYR A 7 -13.13 27.84 -4.23
N LEU A 8 -13.36 28.91 -3.48
CA LEU A 8 -14.69 29.51 -3.33
C LEU A 8 -14.89 30.53 -4.44
N TRP A 9 -15.59 30.12 -5.50
CA TRP A 9 -15.87 30.96 -6.66
C TRP A 9 -16.93 32.01 -6.35
N GLU A 10 -16.70 33.24 -6.78
CA GLU A 10 -17.69 34.31 -6.78
C GLU A 10 -18.38 34.43 -8.15
N ALA A 11 -19.59 34.99 -8.15
CA ALA A 11 -20.34 35.19 -9.38
C ALA A 11 -19.62 36.22 -10.27
N GLY A 12 -19.21 35.79 -11.47
CA GLY A 12 -18.49 36.64 -12.43
C GLY A 12 -16.99 36.43 -12.45
N ASP A 13 -16.44 35.52 -11.62
CA ASP A 13 -15.03 35.16 -11.69
C ASP A 13 -14.66 34.58 -13.06
N VAL A 14 -13.53 35.04 -13.60
CA VAL A 14 -12.95 34.50 -14.82
C VAL A 14 -12.05 33.33 -14.45
N VAL A 15 -12.41 32.13 -14.89
CA VAL A 15 -11.56 30.94 -14.75
C VAL A 15 -10.36 31.07 -15.68
N THR A 16 -9.16 31.28 -15.14
CA THR A 16 -7.95 31.27 -15.96
C THR A 16 -7.50 29.84 -16.25
N ALA A 17 -6.64 29.66 -17.25
CA ALA A 17 -6.02 28.36 -17.51
C ALA A 17 -5.21 27.85 -16.30
N ALA A 18 -4.60 28.75 -15.53
CA ALA A 18 -3.88 28.39 -14.31
C ALA A 18 -4.84 27.87 -13.24
N ASP A 19 -5.99 28.53 -13.06
CA ASP A 19 -6.98 28.08 -12.06
C ASP A 19 -7.60 26.73 -12.45
N LEU A 20 -7.90 26.53 -13.74
CA LEU A 20 -8.42 25.25 -14.24
C LEU A 20 -7.41 24.12 -14.03
N GLN A 21 -6.12 24.38 -14.26
CA GLN A 21 -5.08 23.39 -14.02
C GLN A 21 -4.98 23.07 -12.52
N GLN A 22 -4.81 24.08 -11.68
CA GLN A 22 -4.46 23.92 -10.27
C GLN A 22 -5.62 23.46 -9.38
N TYR A 23 -6.83 23.97 -9.62
CA TYR A 23 -8.01 23.69 -8.79
C TYR A 23 -8.86 22.53 -9.32
N VAL A 24 -8.66 22.10 -10.58
CA VAL A 24 -9.46 21.03 -11.20
C VAL A 24 -8.58 19.92 -11.76
N GLN A 25 -7.81 20.15 -12.82
CA GLN A 25 -7.09 19.06 -13.51
C GLN A 25 -6.06 18.36 -12.63
N ASP A 26 -5.35 19.10 -11.77
CA ASP A 26 -4.34 18.54 -10.86
C ASP A 26 -4.97 17.75 -9.68
N GLN A 27 -6.29 17.88 -9.46
CA GLN A 27 -6.98 17.29 -8.31
C GLN A 27 -7.96 16.16 -8.68
N VAL A 28 -8.22 15.94 -9.97
CA VAL A 28 -8.99 14.79 -10.45
C VAL A 28 -8.12 13.54 -10.55
N VAL A 29 -8.72 12.37 -10.37
CA VAL A 29 -8.02 11.09 -10.59
C VAL A 29 -7.83 10.87 -12.09
N ALA A 30 -6.61 11.08 -12.57
CA ALA A 30 -6.27 10.81 -13.98
C ALA A 30 -6.25 9.30 -14.27
N VAL A 31 -6.69 8.87 -15.45
CA VAL A 31 -6.74 7.45 -15.83
C VAL A 31 -5.76 7.16 -16.97
N TYR A 32 -4.82 6.24 -16.76
CA TYR A 32 -3.80 5.88 -17.74
C TYR A 32 -3.86 4.40 -18.12
N ALA A 33 -3.34 4.08 -19.31
CA ALA A 33 -3.22 2.69 -19.74
C ALA A 33 -2.23 1.89 -18.89
N ASN A 34 -1.09 2.51 -18.54
CA ASN A 34 -0.02 1.91 -17.76
C ASN A 34 0.92 2.99 -17.18
N SER A 35 1.89 2.56 -16.36
CA SER A 35 2.86 3.45 -15.71
C SER A 35 3.76 4.20 -16.70
N THR A 36 4.07 3.63 -17.86
CA THR A 36 4.83 4.30 -18.93
C THR A 36 4.04 5.47 -19.52
N ALA A 37 2.77 5.25 -19.85
CA ALA A 37 1.89 6.29 -20.38
C ALA A 37 1.68 7.42 -19.35
N ARG A 38 1.50 7.07 -18.07
CA ARG A 38 1.43 8.04 -16.98
C ARG A 38 2.69 8.88 -16.88
N ASN A 39 3.88 8.26 -16.88
CA ASN A 39 5.15 8.98 -16.75
C ASN A 39 5.44 9.88 -17.97
N ALA A 40 5.02 9.48 -19.17
CA ALA A 40 5.19 10.27 -20.39
C ALA A 40 4.28 11.51 -20.46
N ALA A 41 3.20 11.54 -19.69
CA ALA A 41 2.24 12.66 -19.67
C ALA A 41 2.76 13.91 -18.93
N TYR A 42 3.98 13.88 -18.37
CA TYR A 42 4.52 14.96 -17.55
C TYR A 42 5.98 15.26 -17.89
N GLY A 43 6.39 16.51 -17.68
CA GLY A 43 7.81 16.92 -17.71
C GLY A 43 8.44 17.10 -19.10
N GLY A 44 7.66 16.94 -20.18
CA GLY A 44 8.05 17.30 -21.55
C GLY A 44 7.88 18.80 -21.84
N ALA A 45 8.45 19.26 -22.97
CA ALA A 45 8.26 20.65 -23.42
C ALA A 45 6.80 20.88 -23.82
N GLY A 46 6.11 21.79 -23.11
CA GLY A 46 4.67 22.03 -23.30
C GLY A 46 3.75 21.06 -22.56
N GLU A 47 4.31 20.10 -21.81
CA GLU A 47 3.54 19.16 -21.00
C GLU A 47 3.32 19.70 -19.57
N PRO A 48 2.26 19.23 -18.89
CA PRO A 48 2.03 19.54 -17.49
C PRO A 48 3.22 19.15 -16.60
N THR A 49 3.45 19.93 -15.54
CA THR A 49 4.46 19.61 -14.52
C THR A 49 3.83 18.75 -13.44
N LEU A 50 4.46 17.63 -13.12
CA LEU A 50 4.01 16.74 -12.06
C LEU A 50 4.00 17.44 -10.69
N ALA A 51 2.94 17.22 -9.91
CA ALA A 51 2.73 17.85 -8.62
C ALA A 51 2.49 16.84 -7.51
N GLU A 52 3.03 17.13 -6.31
CA GLU A 52 2.71 16.37 -5.11
C GLU A 52 1.20 16.39 -4.82
N GLY A 53 0.67 15.23 -4.44
CA GLY A 53 -0.74 15.03 -4.12
C GLY A 53 -1.62 14.66 -5.31
N MET A 54 -1.09 14.65 -6.55
CA MET A 54 -1.84 14.17 -7.71
C MET A 54 -2.20 12.68 -7.58
N PHE A 55 -3.44 12.32 -7.90
CA PHE A 55 -3.92 10.94 -7.92
C PHE A 55 -4.08 10.43 -9.36
N CYS A 56 -3.85 9.13 -9.57
CA CYS A 56 -4.15 8.47 -10.84
C CYS A 56 -4.55 7.00 -10.67
N PHE A 57 -5.30 6.48 -11.64
CA PHE A 57 -5.62 5.07 -11.77
C PHE A 57 -4.91 4.46 -12.98
N LEU A 58 -4.25 3.33 -12.79
CA LEU A 58 -3.62 2.54 -13.86
C LEU A 58 -4.51 1.36 -14.23
N LYS A 59 -4.90 1.26 -15.51
CA LYS A 59 -5.81 0.21 -16.01
C LYS A 59 -5.16 -1.17 -16.19
N ASP A 60 -3.85 -1.22 -16.39
CA ASP A 60 -3.12 -2.50 -16.55
C ASP A 60 -2.92 -3.24 -15.23
N SER A 61 -2.82 -2.50 -14.13
CA SER A 61 -2.61 -3.04 -12.78
C SER A 61 -3.81 -2.86 -11.83
N ASP A 62 -4.89 -2.21 -12.29
CA ASP A 62 -6.07 -1.85 -11.48
C ASP A 62 -5.72 -1.14 -10.15
N THR A 63 -4.72 -0.25 -10.19
CA THR A 63 -4.20 0.41 -8.99
C THR A 63 -4.46 1.90 -8.97
N LEU A 64 -4.93 2.41 -7.83
CA LEU A 64 -4.93 3.82 -7.48
C LEU A 64 -3.59 4.23 -6.87
N GLN A 65 -3.00 5.29 -7.38
CA GLN A 65 -1.70 5.82 -6.96
C GLN A 65 -1.76 7.31 -6.68
N TYR A 66 -0.88 7.80 -5.82
CA TYR A 66 -0.63 9.21 -5.60
C TYR A 66 0.84 9.55 -5.77
N TYR A 67 1.15 10.78 -6.18
CA TYR A 67 2.54 11.26 -6.25
C TYR A 67 2.94 11.92 -4.93
N ASN A 68 3.98 11.43 -4.27
CA ASN A 68 4.45 11.93 -2.96
C ASN A 68 5.48 13.07 -3.06
N GLY A 69 5.59 13.71 -4.22
CA GLY A 69 6.60 14.73 -4.50
C GLY A 69 7.88 14.19 -5.12
N SER A 70 8.15 12.89 -5.04
CA SER A 70 9.35 12.24 -5.60
C SER A 70 9.07 10.98 -6.42
N SER A 71 8.03 10.23 -6.06
CA SER A 71 7.66 8.97 -6.70
C SER A 71 6.15 8.75 -6.67
N TRP A 72 5.68 7.90 -7.58
CA TRP A 72 4.31 7.40 -7.56
C TRP A 72 4.19 6.23 -6.57
N VAL A 73 3.26 6.34 -5.64
CA VAL A 73 3.02 5.38 -4.55
C VAL A 73 1.62 4.81 -4.69
N ASN A 74 1.46 3.49 -4.52
CA ASN A 74 0.15 2.86 -4.50
C ASN A 74 -0.60 3.28 -3.22
N MET A 75 -1.86 3.71 -3.35
CA MET A 75 -2.70 4.07 -2.20
C MET A 75 -3.02 2.85 -1.33
N VAL A 76 -3.17 1.70 -1.97
CA VAL A 76 -3.31 0.40 -1.31
C VAL A 76 -2.15 -0.44 -1.78
N VAL A 77 -1.33 -0.93 -0.85
CA VAL A 77 -0.37 -1.98 -1.14
C VAL A 77 -1.16 -3.30 -1.20
N PRO A 78 -1.36 -3.90 -2.38
CA PRO A 78 -2.14 -5.12 -2.46
C PRO A 78 -1.34 -6.27 -1.83
N VAL A 79 -1.74 -6.68 -0.64
CA VAL A 79 -1.43 -7.99 -0.09
C VAL A 79 -2.57 -8.92 -0.45
N THR A 80 -2.43 -9.58 -1.59
CA THR A 80 -3.41 -10.58 -2.02
C THR A 80 -3.09 -11.89 -1.32
N PHE A 81 -3.94 -12.28 -0.36
CA PHE A 81 -4.00 -13.66 0.10
C PHE A 81 -4.13 -14.57 -1.13
N ASN A 82 -3.13 -15.41 -1.37
CA ASN A 82 -3.02 -16.18 -2.61
C ASN A 82 -3.22 -17.68 -2.39
N ALA A 83 -3.31 -18.11 -1.12
CA ALA A 83 -3.61 -19.46 -0.71
C ALA A 83 -4.58 -19.50 0.48
N LYS A 84 -5.24 -20.65 0.65
CA LYS A 84 -6.08 -20.89 1.84
C LYS A 84 -5.22 -20.91 3.09
N GLY A 85 -5.67 -20.19 4.12
CA GLY A 85 -5.00 -20.15 5.42
C GLY A 85 -3.78 -19.23 5.48
N ASP A 86 -3.58 -18.36 4.50
CA ASP A 86 -2.60 -17.28 4.60
C ASP A 86 -2.93 -16.33 5.77
N LEU A 87 -1.88 -15.87 6.46
CA LEU A 87 -1.93 -14.85 7.50
C LEU A 87 -1.22 -13.58 7.02
N LEU A 88 -1.82 -12.42 7.29
CA LEU A 88 -1.20 -11.12 7.02
C LEU A 88 -0.22 -10.78 8.14
N THR A 89 1.03 -10.50 7.76
CA THR A 89 2.14 -10.15 8.66
C THR A 89 2.89 -8.93 8.14
N ALA A 90 4.02 -8.60 8.74
CA ALA A 90 4.97 -7.63 8.21
C ALA A 90 6.39 -8.21 8.23
N SER A 91 7.21 -7.88 7.24
CA SER A 91 8.62 -8.31 7.19
C SER A 91 9.61 -7.23 7.62
N ALA A 92 9.14 -6.00 7.76
CA ALA A 92 9.83 -4.81 8.25
C ALA A 92 8.80 -3.72 8.57
N ASP A 93 9.26 -2.57 9.05
CA ASP A 93 8.43 -1.37 9.21
C ASP A 93 7.73 -1.04 7.90
N ASP A 94 6.41 -0.82 7.98
CA ASP A 94 5.52 -0.48 6.86
C ASP A 94 5.61 -1.42 5.64
N THR A 95 6.05 -2.68 5.84
CA THR A 95 6.24 -3.67 4.77
C THR A 95 5.36 -4.90 5.00
N PRO A 96 4.12 -4.90 4.48
CA PRO A 96 3.21 -6.03 4.56
C PRO A 96 3.78 -7.30 3.91
N ALA A 97 3.55 -8.44 4.54
CA ALA A 97 3.98 -9.75 4.06
C ALA A 97 2.90 -10.82 4.31
N ILE A 98 3.04 -11.98 3.68
CA ILE A 98 2.14 -13.12 3.89
C ILE A 98 2.93 -14.25 4.54
N LEU A 99 2.35 -14.88 5.56
CA LEU A 99 2.76 -16.19 6.05
C LEU A 99 1.70 -17.23 5.68
N SER A 100 2.01 -18.13 4.75
CA SER A 100 1.11 -19.22 4.37
C SER A 100 0.94 -20.25 5.49
N VAL A 101 -0.17 -21.00 5.48
CA VAL A 101 -0.64 -21.90 6.56
C VAL A 101 0.35 -22.97 7.04
N GLY A 102 1.41 -23.26 6.28
CA GLY A 102 2.42 -24.25 6.65
C GLY A 102 1.91 -25.69 6.58
N ALA A 103 2.65 -26.60 7.22
CA ALA A 103 2.28 -28.01 7.33
C ALA A 103 1.38 -28.27 8.54
N ASN A 104 0.61 -29.37 8.52
CA ASN A 104 -0.18 -29.81 9.67
C ASN A 104 0.71 -30.07 10.89
N ASP A 105 0.12 -30.01 12.08
CA ASP A 105 0.77 -30.26 13.39
C ASP A 105 1.82 -29.22 13.80
N TYR A 106 1.83 -28.06 13.14
CA TYR A 106 2.65 -26.91 13.48
C TYR A 106 1.79 -25.83 14.15
N VAL A 107 2.40 -25.07 15.06
CA VAL A 107 1.79 -23.93 15.75
C VAL A 107 2.52 -22.63 15.42
N LEU A 108 1.78 -21.54 15.42
CA LEU A 108 2.34 -20.22 15.20
C LEU A 108 3.22 -19.85 16.39
N THR A 109 4.49 -19.59 16.13
CA THR A 109 5.53 -19.36 17.13
C THR A 109 6.22 -18.05 16.83
N ALA A 110 6.43 -17.23 17.86
CA ALA A 110 7.25 -16.03 17.75
C ALA A 110 8.72 -16.41 17.43
N ASP A 111 9.30 -15.76 16.43
CA ASP A 111 10.71 -15.92 16.06
C ASP A 111 11.22 -14.62 15.44
N SER A 112 11.90 -13.82 16.25
CA SER A 112 12.47 -12.53 15.80
C SER A 112 13.58 -12.67 14.76
N THR A 113 14.05 -13.88 14.47
CA THR A 113 15.02 -14.17 13.41
C THR A 113 14.35 -14.56 12.09
N ALA A 114 13.05 -14.90 12.11
CA ALA A 114 12.29 -15.19 10.91
C ALA A 114 11.94 -13.89 10.17
N PRO A 115 11.85 -13.91 8.82
CA PRO A 115 11.53 -12.71 8.04
C PRO A 115 10.25 -11.99 8.47
N ASN A 116 9.24 -12.72 8.95
CA ASN A 116 7.95 -12.17 9.36
C ASN A 116 7.84 -11.94 10.89
N GLY A 117 8.93 -12.13 11.65
CA GLY A 117 8.93 -12.11 13.12
C GLY A 117 8.19 -13.28 13.80
N ILE A 118 7.55 -14.13 13.01
CA ILE A 118 6.79 -15.32 13.41
C ILE A 118 7.01 -16.44 12.40
N LYS A 119 6.85 -17.69 12.84
CA LYS A 119 6.94 -18.88 11.98
C LYS A 119 5.98 -19.98 12.41
N TRP A 120 5.72 -20.92 11.52
CA TRP A 120 5.18 -22.23 11.91
C TRP A 120 6.31 -23.09 12.46
N ALA A 121 6.14 -23.62 13.67
CA ALA A 121 7.06 -24.59 14.26
C ALA A 121 6.31 -25.80 14.81
N ALA A 122 6.93 -26.98 14.76
CA ALA A 122 6.38 -28.17 15.38
C ALA A 122 6.17 -27.91 16.88
N VAL A 123 5.05 -28.40 17.42
CA VAL A 123 4.81 -28.32 18.87
C VAL A 123 5.93 -29.09 19.57
N ALA A 124 6.66 -28.42 20.47
CA ALA A 124 7.65 -29.09 21.29
C ALA A 124 6.94 -30.16 22.11
N THR A 125 7.20 -31.44 21.82
CA THR A 125 6.72 -32.53 22.66
C THR A 125 7.44 -32.40 24.01
N PRO A 126 6.72 -32.26 25.14
CA PRO A 126 7.36 -32.28 26.44
C PRO A 126 8.17 -33.58 26.58
N ALA A 127 9.39 -33.49 27.10
CA ALA A 127 10.15 -34.67 27.44
C ALA A 127 9.29 -35.56 28.37
N VAL A 128 9.31 -36.88 28.16
CA VAL A 128 8.56 -37.82 29.01
C VAL A 128 8.96 -37.58 30.47
N GLY A 129 8.03 -37.04 31.27
CA GLY A 129 8.25 -36.65 32.67
C GLY A 129 8.18 -35.15 32.98
N ALA A 130 8.02 -34.27 31.99
CA ALA A 130 7.64 -32.89 32.23
C ALA A 130 6.13 -32.84 32.55
N ASP A 131 5.81 -32.85 33.84
CA ASP A 131 4.46 -32.54 34.33
C ASP A 131 4.08 -31.15 33.80
N VAL A 132 3.09 -31.08 32.90
CA VAL A 132 2.62 -29.80 32.34
C VAL A 132 1.76 -29.13 33.40
N LEU A 133 2.42 -28.55 34.41
CA LEU A 133 1.74 -27.99 35.59
C LEU A 133 1.06 -26.66 35.35
N GLN A 134 1.18 -26.04 34.18
CA GLN A 134 0.26 -24.97 33.81
C GLN A 134 0.38 -24.61 32.32
N VAL A 135 -0.68 -24.84 31.57
CA VAL A 135 -1.01 -23.94 30.46
C VAL A 135 -1.49 -22.65 31.14
N GLN A 136 -0.56 -21.78 31.57
CA GLN A 136 -0.90 -20.41 31.93
C GLN A 136 -1.26 -19.69 30.63
N ILE A 137 -2.54 -19.74 30.27
CA ILE A 137 -3.11 -18.69 29.45
C ILE A 137 -3.14 -17.46 30.36
N PHE A 138 -2.12 -16.62 30.26
CA PHE A 138 -2.18 -15.29 30.85
C PHE A 138 -3.33 -14.56 30.15
N SER A 139 -4.43 -14.35 30.87
CA SER A 139 -5.40 -13.32 30.55
C SER A 139 -4.81 -11.96 30.86
#